data_AF-A0A947I2B3-F1
#
_entry.id   AF-A0A947I2B3-F1
#
_cell.length_a   1.000
_cell.length_b   1.000
_cell.length_c   1.000
_cell.angle_alpha   90.00
_cell.angle_beta   90.00
_cell.angle_gamma   90.00
#
_symmetry.space_group_name_H-M   'P 1'
#
loop_
_entity.id
_entity.type
_entity.pdbx_description
1 polymer ?
#
loop_
_entity_poly.entity_id
_entity_poly.type
_entity_poly.pdbx_seq_one_letter_code
_entity_poly.pdbx_strand_id
1 'polypeptide(L)'
;MLHRFKHIVGIILILGLLSFGGLHIFYYKHTSPSELAKKLVEHNRNAEDCFLLRTFDFGPRPTTYEMQMRCVYEYASLTKDPSACELLLPSSYGWSCLGATVEDMPCVFYGTRANPKIKGNGINVNFSECLNKESLANSNACCSIAKIRYTDKNNSCDHLSNVKGDMLNQCHYELAIKKGNIEECKLINNENIRTGCEISMKYK
;
A
#
# COMPACT_ATOMS: atom_id res chain seq x y z
N MET A 1 5.74 -26.32 55.15
CA MET A 1 4.89 -25.17 54.76
C MET A 1 5.34 -24.50 53.46
N LEU A 2 6.65 -24.28 53.24
CA LEU A 2 7.20 -23.69 51.99
C LEU A 2 6.83 -24.45 50.68
N HIS A 3 6.73 -25.78 50.70
CA HIS A 3 6.52 -26.57 49.48
C HIS A 3 5.11 -26.39 48.89
N ARG A 4 4.09 -26.19 49.74
CA ARG A 4 2.69 -25.96 49.30
C ARG A 4 2.50 -24.57 48.70
N PHE A 5 3.26 -23.58 49.16
CA PHE A 5 3.21 -22.21 48.65
C PHE A 5 3.74 -22.12 47.20
N LYS A 6 4.82 -22.84 46.87
CA LYS A 6 5.37 -22.90 45.51
C LYS A 6 4.40 -23.52 44.50
N HIS A 7 3.64 -24.54 44.88
CA HIS A 7 2.63 -25.16 44.00
C HIS A 7 1.45 -24.21 43.72
N ILE A 8 0.98 -23.48 44.73
CA ILE A 8 -0.13 -22.53 44.55
C ILE A 8 0.28 -21.37 43.62
N VAL A 9 1.47 -20.81 43.82
CA VAL A 9 2.01 -19.76 42.93
C VAL A 9 2.20 -20.27 41.50
N GLY A 10 2.68 -21.51 41.32
CA GLY A 10 2.80 -22.13 40.00
C GLY A 10 1.46 -22.31 39.29
N ILE A 11 0.41 -22.75 40.00
CA ILE A 11 -0.93 -22.92 39.44
C ILE A 11 -1.54 -21.58 39.04
N ILE A 12 -1.37 -20.53 39.84
CA ILE A 12 -1.86 -19.18 39.54
C ILE A 12 -1.17 -18.60 38.30
N LEU A 13 0.15 -18.78 38.16
CA LEU A 13 0.88 -18.34 36.96
C LEU A 13 0.41 -19.08 35.70
N ILE A 14 0.18 -20.39 35.79
CA ILE A 14 -0.33 -21.20 34.66
C ILE A 14 -1.75 -20.78 34.28
N LEU A 15 -2.64 -20.59 35.26
CA LEU A 15 -4.02 -20.11 35.01
C LEU A 15 -4.02 -18.69 34.44
N GLY A 16 -3.13 -17.80 34.90
CA GLY A 16 -2.94 -16.45 34.35
C GLY A 16 -2.49 -16.49 32.89
N LEU A 17 -1.51 -17.33 32.55
CA LEU A 17 -1.06 -17.51 31.17
C LEU A 17 -2.14 -18.12 30.26
N LEU A 18 -2.88 -19.11 30.75
CA LEU A 18 -3.96 -19.75 29.98
C LEU A 18 -5.16 -18.81 29.76
N SER A 19 -5.53 -18.02 30.76
CA SER A 19 -6.61 -17.04 30.63
C SER A 19 -6.22 -15.90 29.69
N PHE A 20 -4.99 -15.40 29.78
CA PHE A 20 -4.47 -14.37 28.87
C PHE A 20 -4.39 -14.88 27.42
N GLY A 21 -3.77 -16.05 27.20
CA GLY A 21 -3.69 -16.67 25.87
C GLY A 21 -5.07 -17.02 25.27
N GLY A 22 -5.98 -17.53 26.09
CA GLY A 22 -7.35 -17.85 25.69
C GLY A 22 -8.14 -16.61 25.27
N LEU A 23 -8.10 -15.54 26.08
CA LEU A 23 -8.77 -14.27 25.76
C LEU A 23 -8.25 -13.68 24.44
N HIS A 24 -6.95 -13.73 24.18
CA HIS A 24 -6.38 -13.28 22.91
C HIS A 24 -6.94 -14.06 21.72
N ILE A 25 -6.96 -15.39 21.79
CA ILE A 25 -7.49 -16.23 20.69
C ILE A 25 -8.98 -15.98 20.46
N PHE A 26 -9.78 -15.84 21.52
CA PHE A 26 -11.20 -15.54 21.39
C PHE A 26 -11.46 -14.15 20.81
N TYR A 27 -10.61 -13.17 21.12
CA TYR A 27 -10.72 -11.81 20.62
C TYR A 27 -10.56 -11.71 19.10
N TYR A 28 -9.52 -12.33 18.54
CA TYR A 28 -9.27 -12.33 17.09
C TYR A 28 -10.33 -13.13 16.31
N LYS A 29 -11.12 -13.98 16.98
CA LYS A 29 -12.15 -14.83 16.37
C LYS A 29 -13.46 -14.09 16.09
N HIS A 30 -13.74 -13.01 16.81
CA HIS A 30 -15.03 -12.28 16.75
C HIS A 30 -14.92 -10.86 16.19
N THR A 31 -13.74 -10.42 15.79
CA THR A 31 -13.50 -9.08 15.28
C THR A 31 -13.59 -9.05 13.75
N SER A 32 -14.24 -8.02 13.18
CA SER A 32 -14.24 -7.83 11.72
C SER A 32 -12.85 -7.39 11.21
N PRO A 33 -12.48 -7.64 9.94
CA PRO A 33 -11.17 -7.24 9.41
C PRO A 33 -10.85 -5.75 9.59
N SER A 34 -11.82 -4.87 9.32
CA SER A 34 -11.64 -3.42 9.44
C SER A 34 -11.50 -2.98 10.91
N GLU A 35 -12.27 -3.59 11.82
CA GLU A 35 -12.14 -3.31 13.25
C GLU A 35 -10.80 -3.79 13.80
N LEU A 36 -10.33 -4.97 13.37
CA LEU A 36 -9.03 -5.47 13.77
C LEU A 36 -7.92 -4.54 13.28
N ALA A 37 -7.94 -4.15 12.00
CA ALA A 37 -6.98 -3.22 11.43
C ALA A 37 -6.90 -1.90 12.23
N LYS A 38 -8.04 -1.28 12.53
CA LYS A 38 -8.09 -0.05 13.34
C LYS A 38 -7.43 -0.24 14.71
N LYS A 39 -7.74 -1.34 15.39
CA LYS A 39 -7.18 -1.60 16.72
C LYS A 39 -5.68 -1.91 16.67
N LEU A 40 -5.20 -2.59 15.62
CA LEU A 40 -3.77 -2.79 15.44
C LEU A 40 -3.06 -1.44 15.30
N VAL A 41 -3.63 -0.51 14.51
CA VAL A 41 -3.11 0.86 14.40
C VAL A 41 -3.18 1.61 15.73
N GLU A 42 -4.33 1.63 16.40
CA GLU A 42 -4.54 2.31 17.68
C GLU A 42 -3.59 1.83 18.79
N HIS A 43 -3.24 0.55 18.78
CA HIS A 43 -2.33 -0.06 19.74
C HIS A 43 -0.89 -0.19 19.25
N ASN A 44 -0.54 0.41 18.11
CA ASN A 44 0.80 0.36 17.51
C ASN A 44 1.33 -1.08 17.36
N ARG A 45 0.47 -1.96 16.81
CA ARG A 45 0.75 -3.37 16.53
C ARG A 45 1.03 -3.55 15.03
N ASN A 46 1.80 -4.56 14.68
CA ASN A 46 2.20 -4.79 13.29
C ASN A 46 1.07 -5.42 12.44
N ALA A 47 1.13 -5.23 11.13
CA ALA A 47 0.15 -5.75 10.17
C ALA A 47 0.06 -7.29 10.17
N GLU A 48 1.14 -8.00 10.52
CA GLU A 48 1.17 -9.45 10.60
C GLU A 48 0.16 -10.02 11.59
N ASP A 49 -0.25 -9.24 12.60
CA ASP A 49 -1.27 -9.65 13.55
C ASP A 49 -2.65 -9.81 12.89
N CYS A 50 -2.87 -9.28 11.67
CA CYS A 50 -4.03 -9.61 10.87
C CYS A 50 -4.13 -11.12 10.61
N PHE A 51 -3.01 -11.85 10.52
CA PHE A 51 -3.00 -13.31 10.34
C PHE A 51 -3.34 -14.08 11.62
N LEU A 52 -3.59 -13.41 12.74
CA LEU A 52 -4.17 -14.02 13.94
C LEU A 52 -5.69 -14.14 13.85
N LEU A 53 -6.32 -13.44 12.90
CA LEU A 53 -7.75 -13.55 12.65
C LEU A 53 -8.13 -15.00 12.31
N ARG A 54 -9.19 -15.50 12.94
CA ARG A 54 -9.72 -16.85 12.74
C ARG A 54 -11.21 -16.78 12.50
N THR A 55 -11.68 -17.27 11.35
CA THR A 55 -13.11 -17.45 11.11
C THR A 55 -13.44 -18.92 10.94
N PHE A 56 -14.72 -19.22 11.12
CA PHE A 56 -15.21 -20.59 11.18
C PHE A 56 -15.65 -21.10 9.80
N ASP A 57 -14.82 -21.17 8.76
CA ASP A 57 -15.20 -21.22 7.32
C ASP A 57 -16.27 -22.25 6.85
N PHE A 58 -17.54 -22.01 7.20
CA PHE A 58 -18.72 -22.79 6.80
C PHE A 58 -19.70 -21.89 6.03
N GLY A 59 -20.09 -22.32 4.82
CA GLY A 59 -21.11 -21.68 3.99
C GLY A 59 -20.59 -20.54 3.09
N PRO A 60 -21.49 -19.80 2.43
CA PRO A 60 -21.16 -18.74 1.48
C PRO A 60 -20.74 -17.45 2.21
N ARG A 61 -19.47 -17.37 2.61
CA ARG A 61 -18.87 -16.20 3.25
C ARG A 61 -17.39 -16.10 2.87
N PRO A 62 -16.76 -14.93 3.08
CA PRO A 62 -15.32 -14.82 2.94
C PRO A 62 -14.60 -15.85 3.82
N THR A 63 -13.61 -16.50 3.23
CA THR A 63 -12.68 -17.40 3.91
C THR A 63 -11.86 -16.64 4.96
N THR A 64 -11.28 -17.36 5.92
CA THR A 64 -10.33 -16.77 6.88
C THR A 64 -9.23 -16.01 6.15
N TYR A 65 -8.72 -16.57 5.06
CA TYR A 65 -7.69 -15.95 4.24
C TYR A 65 -8.14 -14.61 3.65
N GLU A 66 -9.33 -14.54 3.02
CA GLU A 66 -9.86 -13.27 2.47
C GLU A 66 -10.05 -12.21 3.56
N MET A 67 -10.48 -12.62 4.75
CA MET A 67 -10.62 -11.73 5.91
C MET A 67 -9.26 -11.20 6.39
N GLN A 68 -8.22 -12.03 6.41
CA GLN A 68 -6.86 -11.63 6.75
C GLN A 68 -6.30 -10.64 5.73
N MET A 69 -6.43 -10.94 4.43
CA MET A 69 -5.97 -10.07 3.34
C MET A 69 -6.66 -8.70 3.40
N ARG A 70 -7.97 -8.68 3.69
CA ARG A 70 -8.71 -7.45 3.90
C ARG A 70 -8.22 -6.67 5.11
N CYS A 71 -7.92 -7.32 6.23
CA CYS A 71 -7.38 -6.65 7.41
C CYS A 71 -6.06 -5.94 7.09
N VAL A 72 -5.14 -6.61 6.38
CA VAL A 72 -3.85 -5.99 5.99
C VAL A 72 -4.08 -4.82 5.03
N TYR A 73 -4.98 -4.95 4.05
CA TYR A 73 -5.31 -3.86 3.13
C TYR A 73 -5.83 -2.62 3.89
N GLU A 74 -6.76 -2.84 4.83
CA GLU A 74 -7.33 -1.76 5.65
C GLU A 74 -6.27 -1.16 6.58
N TYR A 75 -5.40 -1.98 7.18
CA TYR A 75 -4.28 -1.52 7.99
C TYR A 75 -3.36 -0.61 7.18
N ALA A 76 -2.90 -1.08 6.03
CA ALA A 76 -2.00 -0.34 5.15
C ALA A 76 -2.64 0.99 4.69
N SER A 77 -3.93 0.97 4.36
CA SER A 77 -4.69 2.16 3.96
C SER A 77 -4.83 3.19 5.10
N LEU A 78 -5.01 2.73 6.34
CA LEU A 78 -5.13 3.58 7.54
C LEU A 78 -3.78 4.21 7.92
N THR A 79 -2.69 3.46 7.83
CA THR A 79 -1.34 3.95 8.17
C THR A 79 -0.66 4.66 7.00
N LYS A 80 -1.20 4.52 5.79
CA LYS A 80 -0.55 4.91 4.52
C LYS A 80 0.85 4.31 4.38
N ASP A 81 1.03 3.10 4.91
CA ASP A 81 2.29 2.35 4.89
C ASP A 81 2.27 1.32 3.74
N PRO A 82 3.00 1.57 2.63
CA PRO A 82 3.08 0.63 1.53
C PRO A 82 3.81 -0.67 1.88
N SER A 83 4.66 -0.70 2.91
CA SER A 83 5.39 -1.93 3.29
C SER A 83 4.47 -3.03 3.81
N ALA A 84 3.37 -2.66 4.47
CA ALA A 84 2.34 -3.61 4.88
C ALA A 84 1.71 -4.36 3.68
N CYS A 85 1.71 -3.75 2.48
CA CYS A 85 1.20 -4.40 1.28
C CYS A 85 2.09 -5.55 0.78
N GLU A 86 3.36 -5.65 1.23
CA GLU A 86 4.24 -6.78 0.90
C GLU A 86 3.66 -8.12 1.37
N LEU A 87 2.92 -8.12 2.48
CA LEU A 87 2.22 -9.30 3.00
C LEU A 87 1.14 -9.82 2.04
N LEU A 88 0.74 -9.00 1.06
CA LEU A 88 -0.31 -9.31 0.09
C LEU A 88 0.23 -9.54 -1.33
N LEU A 89 1.49 -9.19 -1.58
CA LEU A 89 2.11 -9.36 -2.90
C LEU A 89 2.57 -10.80 -3.11
N PRO A 90 2.58 -11.29 -4.37
CA PRO A 90 2.28 -10.58 -5.62
C PRO A 90 0.80 -10.69 -6.06
N SER A 91 -0.15 -10.91 -5.13
CA SER A 91 -1.56 -11.06 -5.50
C SER A 91 -2.18 -9.76 -6.04
N SER A 92 -3.29 -9.87 -6.77
CA SER A 92 -4.07 -8.70 -7.20
C SER A 92 -4.50 -7.80 -6.03
N TYR A 93 -4.70 -8.39 -4.85
CA TYR A 93 -5.00 -7.67 -3.61
C TYR A 93 -3.81 -6.82 -3.14
N GLY A 94 -2.58 -7.35 -3.26
CA GLY A 94 -1.36 -6.60 -2.92
C GLY A 94 -1.10 -5.43 -3.86
N TRP A 95 -1.32 -5.61 -5.16
CA TRP A 95 -1.22 -4.51 -6.13
C TRP A 95 -2.28 -3.42 -5.88
N SER A 96 -3.50 -3.81 -5.51
CA SER A 96 -4.55 -2.87 -5.09
C SER A 96 -4.17 -2.13 -3.80
N CYS A 97 -3.57 -2.82 -2.83
CA CYS A 97 -3.09 -2.24 -1.58
C CYS A 97 -2.03 -1.16 -1.83
N LEU A 98 -1.00 -1.46 -2.64
CA LEU A 98 0.02 -0.48 -3.02
C LEU A 98 -0.59 0.77 -3.67
N GLY A 99 -1.59 0.58 -4.54
CA GLY A 99 -2.32 1.71 -5.13
C GLY A 99 -3.02 2.60 -4.09
N ALA A 100 -3.57 2.01 -3.03
CA ALA A 100 -4.28 2.71 -1.96
C ALA A 100 -3.35 3.41 -0.95
N THR A 101 -2.11 2.94 -0.80
CA THR A 101 -1.11 3.52 0.13
C THR A 101 -0.30 4.63 -0.52
N VAL A 102 -0.12 4.59 -1.83
CA VAL A 102 0.53 5.66 -2.61
C VAL A 102 -0.50 6.67 -3.16
N GLU A 103 -1.71 6.69 -2.59
CA GLU A 103 -2.76 7.70 -2.84
C GLU A 103 -2.30 9.08 -2.35
N ASP A 104 -1.55 9.78 -3.20
CA ASP A 104 -1.47 11.25 -3.28
C ASP A 104 -0.61 11.69 -4.49
N MET A 105 -0.42 10.80 -5.46
CA MET A 105 0.24 11.18 -6.70
C MET A 105 -0.57 12.30 -7.40
N PRO A 106 0.07 13.44 -7.71
CA PRO A 106 -0.64 14.63 -8.19
C PRO A 106 -1.28 14.43 -9.58
N CYS A 107 -0.84 13.43 -10.33
CA CYS A 107 -1.41 13.02 -11.60
C CYS A 107 -2.02 11.63 -11.48
N VAL A 108 -3.26 11.49 -11.94
CA VAL A 108 -3.98 10.22 -11.96
C VAL A 108 -4.26 9.82 -13.39
N PHE A 109 -3.99 8.56 -13.69
CA PHE A 109 -4.15 7.97 -15.02
C PHE A 109 -5.24 6.90 -14.97
N TYR A 110 -6.29 7.06 -15.78
CA TYR A 110 -7.42 6.14 -15.85
C TYR A 110 -7.66 5.64 -17.27
N GLY A 111 -8.39 4.53 -17.41
CA GLY A 111 -8.79 4.00 -18.72
C GLY A 111 -7.77 3.02 -19.30
N THR A 112 -7.87 2.77 -20.61
CA THR A 112 -7.04 1.77 -21.29
C THR A 112 -5.68 2.35 -21.67
N ARG A 113 -4.67 1.48 -21.82
CA ARG A 113 -3.33 1.89 -22.30
C ARG A 113 -3.36 2.60 -23.66
N ALA A 114 -4.34 2.29 -24.51
CA ALA A 114 -4.46 2.88 -25.84
C ALA A 114 -4.92 4.34 -25.81
N ASN A 115 -5.74 4.73 -24.83
CA ASN A 115 -6.22 6.11 -24.69
C ASN A 115 -6.53 6.45 -23.22
N PRO A 116 -5.49 6.61 -22.38
CA PRO A 116 -5.69 6.93 -20.98
C PRO A 116 -6.18 8.38 -20.81
N LYS A 117 -7.04 8.60 -19.82
CA LYS A 117 -7.42 9.92 -19.32
C LYS A 117 -6.44 10.34 -18.24
N ILE A 118 -6.00 11.59 -18.29
CA ILE A 118 -5.04 12.18 -17.37
C ILE A 118 -5.76 13.28 -16.61
N LYS A 119 -5.76 13.18 -15.29
CA LYS A 119 -6.33 14.18 -14.38
C LYS A 119 -5.26 14.60 -13.39
N GLY A 120 -5.14 15.90 -13.16
CA GLY A 120 -4.15 16.44 -12.23
C GLY A 120 -3.66 17.80 -12.72
N ASN A 121 -3.06 18.59 -11.83
CA ASN A 121 -2.51 19.89 -12.18
C ASN A 121 -3.48 20.79 -13.00
N GLY A 122 -4.76 20.82 -12.60
CA GLY A 122 -5.80 21.63 -13.24
C GLY A 122 -6.31 21.13 -14.60
N ILE A 123 -5.88 19.97 -15.09
CA ILE A 123 -6.34 19.40 -16.37
C ILE A 123 -7.12 18.10 -16.20
N ASN A 124 -7.98 17.83 -17.17
CA ASN A 124 -8.66 16.56 -17.38
C ASN A 124 -8.77 16.33 -18.89
N VAL A 125 -7.81 15.60 -19.46
CA VAL A 125 -7.64 15.44 -20.92
C VAL A 125 -7.32 14.00 -21.28
N ASN A 126 -7.52 13.64 -22.54
CA ASN A 126 -7.03 12.36 -23.05
C ASN A 126 -5.54 12.44 -23.39
N PHE A 127 -4.86 11.30 -23.38
CA PHE A 127 -3.44 11.23 -23.71
C PHE A 127 -3.11 11.74 -25.12
N SER A 128 -3.99 11.50 -26.09
CA SER A 128 -3.84 12.05 -27.46
C SER A 128 -3.77 13.58 -27.47
N GLU A 129 -4.49 14.25 -26.57
CA GLU A 129 -4.44 15.70 -26.45
C GLU A 129 -3.11 16.18 -25.86
N CYS A 130 -2.54 15.41 -24.92
CA CYS A 130 -1.18 15.65 -24.41
C CYS A 130 -0.08 15.38 -25.45
N LEU A 131 -0.36 14.68 -26.55
CA LEU A 131 0.61 14.46 -27.63
C LEU A 131 0.50 15.56 -28.71
N ASN A 132 -0.72 15.99 -29.03
CA ASN A 132 -0.98 16.83 -30.21
C ASN A 132 -0.99 18.34 -29.92
N LYS A 133 -1.18 18.77 -28.67
CA LYS A 133 -1.21 20.20 -28.30
C LYS A 133 0.11 20.60 -27.66
N GLU A 134 1.08 21.07 -28.45
CA GLU A 134 2.41 21.50 -27.96
C GLU A 134 2.34 22.39 -26.72
N SER A 135 1.39 23.32 -26.65
CA SER A 135 1.21 24.20 -25.48
C SER A 135 0.87 23.43 -24.21
N LEU A 136 -0.19 22.60 -24.22
CA LEU A 136 -0.60 21.78 -23.07
C LEU A 136 0.42 20.69 -22.72
N ALA A 137 1.05 20.13 -23.75
CA ALA A 137 1.98 19.02 -23.67
C ALA A 137 3.34 19.41 -23.08
N ASN A 138 3.70 20.69 -23.17
CA ASN A 138 4.97 21.24 -22.66
C ASN A 138 4.76 22.07 -21.39
N SER A 139 3.57 22.63 -21.16
CA SER A 139 3.29 23.45 -19.97
C SER A 139 2.66 22.67 -18.80
N ASN A 140 2.16 21.44 -19.02
CA ASN A 140 1.52 20.66 -17.96
C ASN A 140 2.37 19.45 -17.52
N ALA A 141 2.79 19.45 -16.26
CA ALA A 141 3.56 18.38 -15.64
C ALA A 141 2.91 16.99 -15.78
N CYS A 142 1.58 16.88 -15.65
CA CYS A 142 0.90 15.59 -15.78
C CYS A 142 0.89 15.04 -17.21
N CYS A 143 0.84 15.91 -18.23
CA CYS A 143 1.03 15.46 -19.62
C CYS A 143 2.45 14.94 -19.83
N SER A 144 3.46 15.59 -19.23
CA SER A 144 4.84 15.14 -19.37
C SER A 144 5.11 13.82 -18.65
N ILE A 145 4.58 13.64 -17.44
CA ILE A 145 4.63 12.35 -16.71
C ILE A 145 3.88 11.27 -17.50
N ALA A 146 2.72 11.58 -18.09
CA ALA A 146 2.00 10.64 -18.96
C ALA A 146 2.85 10.22 -20.16
N LYS A 147 3.57 11.15 -20.80
CA LYS A 147 4.48 10.82 -21.91
C LYS A 147 5.59 9.87 -21.43
N ILE A 148 6.15 10.09 -20.25
CA ILE A 148 7.14 9.16 -19.68
C ILE A 148 6.52 7.78 -19.50
N ARG A 149 5.35 7.69 -18.87
CA ARG A 149 4.67 6.42 -18.60
C ARG A 149 4.29 5.64 -19.86
N TYR A 150 3.82 6.32 -20.91
CA TYR A 150 3.18 5.67 -22.07
C TYR A 150 3.93 5.79 -23.40
N THR A 151 4.98 6.62 -23.53
CA THR A 151 5.78 6.72 -24.76
C THR A 151 7.26 6.44 -24.50
N ASP A 152 7.99 5.81 -25.42
CA ASP A 152 9.40 5.47 -25.22
C ASP A 152 10.39 6.62 -25.41
N LYS A 153 9.92 7.77 -25.93
CA LYS A 153 10.80 8.86 -26.37
C LYS A 153 11.30 9.77 -25.26
N ASN A 154 10.58 9.87 -24.14
CA ASN A 154 10.92 10.76 -23.04
C ASN A 154 11.20 9.93 -21.78
N ASN A 155 12.47 9.86 -21.37
CA ASN A 155 12.95 9.05 -20.24
C ASN A 155 13.72 9.87 -19.20
N SER A 156 13.36 11.16 -19.06
CA SER A 156 13.99 12.09 -18.13
C SER A 156 12.94 12.94 -17.43
N CYS A 157 13.19 13.21 -16.15
CA CYS A 157 12.40 14.10 -15.31
C CYS A 157 12.95 15.54 -15.24
N ASP A 158 14.04 15.86 -15.97
CA ASP A 158 14.80 17.11 -15.83
C ASP A 158 13.94 18.36 -16.10
N HIS A 159 12.97 18.25 -17.01
CA HIS A 159 12.05 19.33 -17.35
C HIS A 159 11.03 19.65 -16.25
N LEU A 160 10.92 18.80 -15.22
CA LEU A 160 10.08 19.01 -14.04
C LEU A 160 10.87 19.56 -12.83
N SER A 161 12.17 19.81 -12.98
CA SER A 161 13.04 20.33 -11.91
C SER A 161 12.55 21.63 -11.27
N ASN A 162 11.82 22.46 -12.04
CA ASN A 162 11.24 23.73 -11.57
C ASN A 162 9.82 23.61 -11.00
N VAL A 163 9.26 22.39 -10.91
CA VAL A 163 7.88 22.13 -10.47
C VAL A 163 7.89 21.63 -9.01
N LYS A 164 6.72 21.66 -8.34
CA LYS A 164 6.51 21.09 -7.00
C LYS A 164 7.12 19.68 -6.89
N GLY A 165 7.78 19.39 -5.77
CA GLY A 165 8.49 18.13 -5.51
C GLY A 165 7.65 16.87 -5.73
N ASP A 166 6.33 16.93 -5.52
CA ASP A 166 5.43 15.79 -5.72
C ASP A 166 5.35 15.33 -7.19
N MET A 167 5.45 16.27 -8.14
CA MET A 167 5.49 15.93 -9.57
C MET A 167 6.78 15.22 -9.93
N LEU A 168 7.90 15.66 -9.35
CA LEU A 168 9.20 15.05 -9.55
C LEU A 168 9.24 13.62 -8.96
N ASN A 169 8.71 13.45 -7.74
CA ASN A 169 8.54 12.14 -7.10
C ASN A 169 7.74 11.17 -7.98
N GLN A 170 6.58 11.60 -8.48
CA GLN A 170 5.77 10.77 -9.37
C GLN A 170 6.48 10.47 -10.70
N CYS A 171 7.22 11.44 -11.25
CA CYS A 171 7.98 11.23 -12.47
C CYS A 171 9.01 10.11 -12.30
N HIS A 172 9.81 10.15 -11.24
CA HIS A 172 10.80 9.10 -10.94
C HIS A 172 10.13 7.75 -10.66
N TYR A 173 8.97 7.74 -10.00
CA TYR A 173 8.17 6.53 -9.80
C TYR A 173 7.79 5.86 -11.15
N GLU A 174 7.20 6.63 -12.07
CA GLU A 174 6.80 6.10 -13.39
C GLU A 174 8.02 5.69 -14.23
N LEU A 175 9.12 6.42 -14.11
CA LEU A 175 10.37 6.13 -14.80
C LEU A 175 11.02 4.85 -14.29
N ALA A 176 11.02 4.63 -12.97
CA ALA A 176 11.48 3.40 -12.33
C ALA A 176 10.71 2.20 -12.86
N ILE A 177 9.36 2.28 -12.81
CA ILE A 177 8.49 1.22 -13.31
C ILE A 177 8.75 0.96 -14.78
N LYS A 178 8.84 2.00 -15.61
CA LYS A 178 9.02 1.83 -17.05
C LYS A 178 10.38 1.22 -17.39
N LYS A 179 11.47 1.74 -16.83
CA LYS A 179 12.85 1.27 -17.09
C LYS A 179 13.15 -0.05 -16.39
N GLY A 180 12.37 -0.41 -15.38
CA GLY A 180 12.70 -1.50 -14.48
C GLY A 180 13.95 -1.21 -13.63
N ASN A 181 14.18 0.06 -13.27
CA ASN A 181 15.39 0.49 -12.56
C ASN A 181 15.07 0.98 -11.14
N ILE A 182 15.52 0.23 -10.13
CA ILE A 182 15.30 0.57 -8.72
C ILE A 182 16.07 1.84 -8.28
N GLU A 183 17.16 2.20 -8.95
CA GLU A 183 17.92 3.42 -8.62
C GLU A 183 17.10 4.69 -8.84
N GLU A 184 16.11 4.66 -9.76
CA GLU A 184 15.17 5.77 -9.95
C GLU A 184 14.28 5.97 -8.72
N CYS A 185 13.94 4.90 -7.99
CA CYS A 185 13.16 5.02 -6.75
C CYS A 185 13.92 5.83 -5.68
N LYS A 186 15.26 5.75 -5.64
CA LYS A 186 16.09 6.49 -4.67
C LYS A 186 16.05 8.00 -4.87
N LEU A 187 15.65 8.47 -6.06
CA LEU A 187 15.50 9.88 -6.38
C LEU A 187 14.16 10.46 -5.87
N ILE A 188 13.29 9.61 -5.32
CA ILE A 188 12.01 10.00 -4.73
C ILE A 188 12.24 10.47 -3.29
N ASN A 189 11.89 11.72 -3.02
CA ASN A 189 12.07 12.35 -1.71
C ASN A 189 10.99 11.95 -0.70
N ASN A 190 9.76 11.69 -1.17
CA ASN A 190 8.67 11.23 -0.31
C ASN A 190 8.87 9.75 0.03
N GLU A 191 9.00 9.45 1.32
CA GLU A 191 9.30 8.09 1.80
C GLU A 191 8.21 7.08 1.40
N ASN A 192 6.93 7.41 1.53
CA ASN A 192 5.84 6.50 1.15
C ASN A 192 5.85 6.21 -0.35
N ILE A 193 6.02 7.23 -1.20
CA ILE A 193 6.11 7.03 -2.65
C ILE A 193 7.36 6.20 -3.01
N ARG A 194 8.49 6.47 -2.34
CA ARG A 194 9.73 5.72 -2.54
C ARG A 194 9.58 4.26 -2.18
N THR A 195 9.07 3.95 -0.98
CA THR A 195 8.85 2.58 -0.53
C THR A 195 7.87 1.86 -1.46
N GLY A 196 6.78 2.51 -1.87
CA GLY A 196 5.86 1.95 -2.88
C GLY A 196 6.53 1.65 -4.22
N CYS A 197 7.46 2.50 -4.67
CA CYS A 197 8.26 2.31 -5.87
C CYS A 197 9.19 1.09 -5.74
N GLU A 198 9.94 1.01 -4.65
CA GLU A 198 10.89 -0.07 -4.36
C GLU A 198 10.18 -1.43 -4.29
N ILE A 199 9.03 -1.48 -3.62
CA ILE A 199 8.20 -2.69 -3.55
C ILE A 199 7.67 -3.04 -4.94
N SER A 200 7.14 -2.07 -5.68
CA SER A 200 6.66 -2.31 -7.05
C SER A 200 7.77 -2.88 -7.93
N MET A 201 9.00 -2.41 -7.76
CA MET A 201 10.17 -2.89 -8.50
C MET A 201 10.65 -4.28 -8.06
N LYS A 202 10.51 -4.61 -6.77
CA LYS A 202 10.88 -5.92 -6.22
C LYS A 202 9.97 -7.06 -6.69
N TYR A 203 8.69 -6.78 -6.90
CA TYR A 203 7.67 -7.81 -7.20
C TYR A 203 7.15 -7.81 -8.65
N LYS A 204 7.70 -6.94 -9.51
CA LYS A 204 7.36 -6.85 -10.94
C LYS A 204 8.13 -7.86 -11.78
#